data_AF-U7P993-F1
#
_entry.id   AF-U7P993-F1
#
_cell.length_a   1.000
_cell.length_b   1.000
_cell.length_c   1.000
_cell.angle_alpha   90.00
_cell.angle_beta   90.00
_cell.angle_gamma   90.00
#
_symmetry.space_group_name_H-M   'P 1'
#
loop_
_entity.id
_entity.type
_entity.pdbx_description
1 polymer ?
#
loop_
_entity_poly.entity_id
_entity_poly.type
_entity_poly.pdbx_seq_one_letter_code
_entity_poly.pdbx_strand_id
1 'polypeptide(L)'
;MANMGVVGAISFPLMTANRLAGLISLHAYRPRRLAPPALRQLADKVKRYELARRDYETRQRMELTDTIERRFDAMSREVIDEGGLEAAWPNIGRWLREEFAADGVMLDDGLGLYSDGLHLEPEALEAVLAWCDSDASSTRISESLSRECPDMPLSEVAGLLASEVTLEDGRRLRLLLCRREEVQEVAWGGNPDKPTENPSGEHPIAPRRSFERWVEQRLGYSRPWPANTHLKLLKLRVLASAFGRDE
;
A
#
# COMPACT_ATOMS: atom_id res chain seq x y z
N MET A 1 3.54 -32.40 5.71
CA MET A 1 2.74 -32.46 4.46
C MET A 1 1.60 -33.49 4.50
N ALA A 2 1.63 -34.50 5.38
CA ALA A 2 0.56 -35.51 5.47
C ALA A 2 -0.85 -34.92 5.66
N ASN A 3 -1.01 -33.85 6.45
CA ASN A 3 -2.28 -33.15 6.64
C ASN A 3 -2.84 -32.51 5.34
N MET A 4 -2.00 -32.31 4.31
CA MET A 4 -2.40 -31.82 2.98
C MET A 4 -2.58 -32.95 1.95
N GLY A 5 -2.38 -34.22 2.35
CA GLY A 5 -2.38 -35.36 1.43
C GLY A 5 -1.17 -35.41 0.47
N VAL A 6 -0.14 -34.58 0.68
CA VAL A 6 1.04 -34.52 -0.18
C VAL A 6 2.10 -35.52 0.28
N VAL A 7 2.51 -36.41 -0.62
CA VAL A 7 3.44 -37.53 -0.36
C VAL A 7 4.85 -37.32 -0.94
N GLY A 8 5.04 -36.24 -1.71
CA GLY A 8 6.35 -35.78 -2.16
C GLY A 8 6.28 -34.31 -2.58
N ALA A 9 7.36 -33.57 -2.38
CA ALA A 9 7.44 -32.18 -2.84
C ALA A 9 8.85 -31.80 -3.26
N ILE A 10 8.92 -30.83 -4.18
CA ILE A 10 10.13 -30.16 -4.62
C ILE A 10 9.83 -28.68 -4.65
N SER A 11 10.73 -27.85 -4.11
CA SER A 11 10.59 -26.40 -4.13
C SER A 11 11.81 -25.75 -4.76
N PHE A 12 11.56 -24.76 -5.61
CA PHE A 12 12.60 -23.93 -6.22
C PHE A 12 12.48 -22.50 -5.67
N PRO A 13 13.56 -21.93 -5.09
CA PRO A 13 13.55 -20.56 -4.60
C PRO A 13 13.55 -19.56 -5.75
N LEU A 14 12.77 -18.50 -5.59
CA LEU A 14 12.82 -17.31 -6.42
C LEU A 14 13.56 -16.22 -5.62
N MET A 15 14.68 -15.75 -6.14
CA MET A 15 15.51 -14.75 -5.47
C MET A 15 15.30 -13.36 -6.09
N THR A 16 15.30 -12.32 -5.29
CA THR A 16 15.32 -10.91 -5.76
C THR A 16 16.25 -10.13 -4.85
N ALA A 17 17.22 -9.41 -5.42
CA ALA A 17 18.21 -8.63 -4.65
C ALA A 17 18.83 -9.42 -3.48
N ASN A 18 19.21 -10.69 -3.74
CA ASN A 18 19.78 -11.61 -2.76
C ASN A 18 18.87 -11.97 -1.56
N ARG A 19 17.55 -11.76 -1.68
CA ARG A 19 16.52 -12.17 -0.72
C ARG A 19 15.57 -13.18 -1.35
N LEU A 20 15.04 -14.11 -0.54
CA LEU A 20 14.00 -15.03 -0.98
C LEU A 20 12.70 -14.25 -1.21
N ALA A 21 12.31 -14.10 -2.47
CA ALA A 21 11.09 -13.40 -2.86
C ALA A 21 9.88 -14.34 -2.90
N GLY A 22 10.12 -15.65 -3.07
CA GLY A 22 9.06 -16.66 -3.10
C GLY A 22 9.59 -18.05 -3.39
N LEU A 23 8.67 -19.01 -3.47
CA LEU A 23 8.95 -20.41 -3.76
C LEU A 23 8.00 -20.91 -4.86
N ILE A 24 8.55 -21.60 -5.86
CA ILE A 24 7.75 -22.45 -6.75
C ILE A 24 7.76 -23.85 -6.15
N SER A 25 6.65 -24.27 -5.57
CA SER A 25 6.50 -25.58 -4.92
C SER A 25 5.67 -26.52 -5.79
N LEU A 26 6.22 -27.70 -6.06
CA LEU A 26 5.58 -28.79 -6.77
C LEU A 26 5.17 -29.85 -5.75
N HIS A 27 3.88 -30.18 -5.69
CA HIS A 27 3.35 -31.21 -4.80
C HIS A 27 2.95 -32.45 -5.60
N ALA A 28 3.27 -33.63 -5.05
CA ALA A 28 2.86 -34.91 -5.57
C ALA A 28 1.93 -35.59 -4.57
N TYR A 29 0.71 -35.88 -5.00
CA TYR A 29 -0.29 -36.65 -4.24
C TYR A 29 -0.13 -38.17 -4.40
N ARG A 30 0.79 -38.60 -5.28
CA ARG A 30 1.25 -39.99 -5.41
C ARG A 30 2.78 -40.02 -5.43
N PRO A 31 3.42 -41.08 -4.90
CA PRO A 31 4.88 -41.15 -4.88
C PRO A 31 5.44 -41.03 -6.31
N ARG A 32 6.30 -40.04 -6.52
CA ARG A 32 6.92 -39.76 -7.82
C ARG A 32 8.39 -39.42 -7.63
N ARG A 33 9.28 -40.18 -8.27
CA ARG A 33 10.72 -39.88 -8.32
C ARG A 33 11.05 -39.18 -9.63
N LEU A 34 11.81 -38.10 -9.55
CA LEU A 34 12.36 -37.42 -10.71
C LEU A 34 13.85 -37.74 -10.80
N ALA A 35 14.32 -38.08 -12.00
CA ALA A 35 15.74 -38.31 -12.23
C ALA A 35 16.52 -36.98 -12.14
N PRO A 36 17.80 -36.99 -11.71
CA PRO A 36 18.62 -35.77 -11.61
C PRO A 36 18.65 -34.89 -12.87
N PRO A 37 18.67 -35.43 -14.12
CA PRO A 37 18.57 -34.60 -15.32
C PRO A 37 17.25 -33.81 -15.42
N ALA A 38 16.13 -34.40 -15.01
CA ALA A 38 14.83 -33.72 -15.02
C ALA A 38 14.78 -32.60 -13.97
N LEU A 39 15.37 -32.83 -12.79
CA LEU A 39 15.50 -31.80 -11.76
C LEU A 39 16.34 -30.60 -12.24
N ARG A 40 17.46 -30.86 -12.93
CA ARG A 40 18.29 -29.80 -13.53
C ARG A 40 17.54 -29.00 -14.59
N GLN A 41 16.82 -29.66 -15.49
CA GLN A 41 16.00 -28.98 -16.49
C GLN A 41 14.90 -28.11 -15.87
N LEU A 42 14.27 -28.57 -14.77
CA LEU A 42 13.29 -27.77 -14.04
C LEU A 42 13.95 -26.55 -13.40
N ALA A 43 15.12 -26.73 -12.75
CA ALA A 43 15.87 -25.61 -12.19
C ALA A 43 16.25 -24.57 -13.27
N ASP A 44 16.70 -25.00 -14.45
CA ASP A 44 17.03 -24.11 -15.56
C ASP A 44 15.80 -23.36 -16.10
N LYS A 45 14.62 -24.00 -16.11
CA LYS A 45 13.36 -23.33 -16.47
C LYS A 45 12.98 -22.28 -15.43
N VAL A 46 13.08 -22.59 -14.14
CA VAL A 46 12.80 -21.63 -13.06
C VAL A 46 13.76 -20.45 -13.14
N LYS A 47 15.05 -20.69 -13.37
CA LYS A 47 16.04 -19.61 -13.54
C LYS A 47 15.74 -18.70 -14.73
N ARG A 48 15.31 -19.25 -15.86
CA ARG A 48 14.89 -18.45 -17.02
C ARG A 48 13.63 -17.63 -16.74
N TYR A 49 12.65 -18.24 -16.06
CA TYR A 49 11.46 -17.53 -15.62
C TYR A 49 11.80 -16.38 -14.67
N GLU A 50 12.71 -16.60 -13.71
CA GLU A 50 13.18 -15.58 -12.79
C GLU A 50 13.81 -14.39 -13.52
N LEU A 51 14.65 -14.64 -14.52
CA LEU A 51 15.25 -13.58 -15.35
C LEU A 51 14.17 -12.79 -16.11
N ALA A 52 13.25 -13.49 -16.79
CA ALA A 52 12.17 -12.84 -17.54
C ALA A 52 11.24 -12.02 -16.63
N ARG A 53 10.94 -12.51 -15.42
CA ARG A 53 10.16 -11.78 -14.41
C ARG A 53 10.86 -10.50 -13.97
N ARG A 54 12.17 -10.55 -13.71
CA ARG A 54 12.95 -9.36 -13.31
C ARG A 54 12.98 -8.31 -14.42
N ASP A 55 13.17 -8.73 -15.67
CA ASP A 55 13.12 -7.82 -16.82
C ASP A 55 11.74 -7.17 -16.96
N TYR A 56 10.68 -7.96 -16.79
CA TYR A 56 9.30 -7.47 -16.80
C TYR A 56 9.04 -6.46 -15.68
N GLU A 57 9.42 -6.78 -14.43
CA GLU A 57 9.27 -5.87 -13.29
C GLU A 57 10.04 -4.56 -13.46
N THR A 58 11.23 -4.63 -14.05
CA THR A 58 12.03 -3.44 -14.36
C THR A 58 11.31 -2.55 -15.37
N ARG A 59 10.77 -3.12 -16.46
CA ARG A 59 9.99 -2.38 -17.46
C ARG A 59 8.72 -1.78 -16.85
N GLN A 60 7.97 -2.56 -16.08
CA GLN A 60 6.77 -2.08 -15.40
C GLN A 60 7.07 -0.93 -14.45
N ARG A 61 8.21 -0.98 -13.74
CA ARG A 61 8.63 0.12 -12.86
C ARG A 61 9.01 1.38 -13.65
N MET A 62 9.68 1.24 -14.79
CA MET A 62 10.00 2.36 -15.68
C MET A 62 8.72 2.98 -16.25
N GLU A 63 7.83 2.18 -16.84
CA GLU A 63 6.54 2.62 -17.37
C GLU A 63 5.67 3.31 -16.31
N LEU A 64 5.67 2.78 -15.08
CA LEU A 64 4.97 3.40 -13.96
C LEU A 64 5.56 4.77 -13.61
N THR A 65 6.89 4.87 -13.55
CA THR A 65 7.59 6.13 -13.21
C THR A 65 7.31 7.18 -14.28
N ASP A 66 7.46 6.84 -15.56
CA ASP A 66 7.18 7.73 -16.70
C ASP A 66 5.70 8.16 -16.72
N THR A 67 4.79 7.25 -16.37
CA THR A 67 3.36 7.56 -16.30
C THR A 67 3.05 8.53 -15.17
N ILE A 68 3.63 8.31 -13.98
CA ILE A 68 3.49 9.21 -12.83
C ILE A 68 4.03 10.58 -13.22
N GLU A 69 5.24 10.66 -13.76
CA GLU A 69 5.86 11.90 -14.19
C GLU A 69 4.98 12.69 -15.15
N ARG A 70 4.56 12.08 -16.25
CA ARG A 70 3.70 12.73 -17.26
C ARG A 70 2.38 13.24 -16.68
N ARG A 71 1.73 12.47 -15.80
CA ARG A 71 0.44 12.88 -15.19
C ARG A 71 0.61 14.06 -14.25
N PHE A 72 1.63 14.00 -13.40
CA PHE A 72 1.92 15.07 -12.44
C PHE A 72 2.38 16.36 -13.14
N ASP A 73 3.19 16.27 -14.19
CA ASP A 73 3.62 17.42 -14.97
C ASP A 73 2.47 18.04 -15.80
N ALA A 74 1.48 17.25 -16.21
CA ALA A 74 0.27 17.77 -16.83
C ALA A 74 -0.55 18.60 -15.83
N MET A 75 -0.74 18.09 -14.61
CA MET A 75 -1.46 18.83 -13.57
C MET A 75 -0.71 20.06 -13.09
N SER A 76 0.62 20.01 -13.04
CA SER A 76 1.43 21.17 -12.70
C SER A 76 1.23 22.32 -13.71
N ARG A 77 1.06 22.00 -14.99
CA ARG A 77 0.77 22.99 -16.04
C ARG A 77 -0.64 23.55 -15.93
N GLU A 78 -1.62 22.71 -15.61
CA GLU A 78 -3.01 23.16 -15.35
C GLU A 78 -3.07 24.26 -14.28
N VAL A 79 -2.32 24.10 -13.18
CA VAL A 79 -2.26 25.12 -12.11
C VAL A 79 -1.73 26.46 -12.63
N ILE A 80 -0.72 26.42 -13.50
CA ILE A 80 -0.13 27.62 -14.12
C ILE A 80 -1.10 28.25 -15.11
N ASP A 81 -1.72 27.44 -15.96
CA ASP A 81 -2.62 27.89 -17.04
C ASP A 81 -3.92 28.50 -16.50
N GLU A 82 -4.46 27.96 -15.40
CA GLU A 82 -5.65 28.49 -14.69
C GLU A 82 -5.32 29.70 -13.79
N GLY A 83 -4.03 30.07 -13.65
CA GLY A 83 -3.60 31.25 -12.91
C GLY A 83 -3.51 31.06 -11.39
N GLY A 84 -3.33 29.83 -10.91
CA GLY A 84 -3.08 29.52 -9.51
C GLY A 84 -3.85 28.32 -8.98
N LEU A 85 -3.48 27.88 -7.78
CA LEU A 85 -4.06 26.70 -7.12
C LEU A 85 -5.56 26.86 -6.85
N GLU A 86 -6.00 28.04 -6.40
CA GLU A 86 -7.41 28.31 -6.08
C GLU A 86 -8.31 28.12 -7.31
N ALA A 87 -7.90 28.67 -8.46
CA ALA A 87 -8.66 28.55 -9.71
C ALA A 87 -8.66 27.11 -10.25
N ALA A 88 -7.52 26.41 -10.17
CA ALA A 88 -7.38 25.03 -10.63
C ALA A 88 -7.97 23.98 -9.67
N TRP A 89 -8.30 24.36 -8.43
CA TRP A 89 -8.66 23.40 -7.36
C TRP A 89 -9.77 22.41 -7.74
N PRO A 90 -10.89 22.80 -8.38
CA PRO A 90 -11.94 21.85 -8.73
C PRO A 90 -11.46 20.68 -9.62
N ASN A 91 -10.47 20.93 -10.48
CA ASN A 91 -9.86 19.90 -11.33
C ASN A 91 -8.77 19.13 -10.56
N ILE A 92 -7.92 19.84 -9.82
CA ILE A 92 -6.81 19.27 -9.04
C ILE A 92 -7.32 18.34 -7.94
N GLY A 93 -8.32 18.76 -7.17
CA GLY A 93 -8.90 17.98 -6.08
C GLY A 93 -9.50 16.66 -6.60
N ARG A 94 -10.30 16.72 -7.66
CA ARG A 94 -10.83 15.52 -8.33
C ARG A 94 -9.71 14.60 -8.82
N TRP A 95 -8.72 15.16 -9.52
CA TRP A 95 -7.61 14.37 -10.04
C TRP A 95 -6.80 13.70 -8.93
N LEU A 96 -6.51 14.39 -7.82
CA LEU A 96 -5.81 13.82 -6.67
C LEU A 96 -6.59 12.64 -6.07
N ARG A 97 -7.91 12.75 -5.94
CA ARG A 97 -8.74 11.64 -5.47
C ARG A 97 -8.65 10.43 -6.41
N GLU A 98 -8.76 10.65 -7.71
CA GLU A 98 -8.68 9.57 -8.70
C GLU A 98 -7.27 8.94 -8.73
N GLU A 99 -6.22 9.76 -8.73
CA GLU A 99 -4.83 9.33 -8.83
C GLU A 99 -4.39 8.51 -7.61
N PHE A 100 -4.89 8.82 -6.41
CA PHE A 100 -4.61 8.07 -5.19
C PHE A 100 -5.70 7.06 -4.81
N ALA A 101 -6.75 6.95 -5.62
CA ALA A 101 -7.96 6.20 -5.31
C ALA A 101 -8.49 6.53 -3.90
N ALA A 102 -8.55 7.81 -3.57
CA ALA A 102 -9.08 8.33 -2.31
C ALA A 102 -10.56 8.71 -2.47
N ASP A 103 -11.30 8.66 -1.36
CA ASP A 103 -12.69 9.10 -1.32
C ASP A 103 -12.82 10.62 -1.09
N GLY A 104 -11.70 11.24 -0.71
CA GLY A 104 -11.61 12.60 -0.23
C GLY A 104 -10.20 13.16 -0.32
N VAL A 105 -10.09 14.46 -0.53
CA VAL A 105 -8.82 15.20 -0.42
C VAL A 105 -9.05 16.53 0.27
N MET A 106 -8.11 16.89 1.14
CA MET A 106 -8.01 18.21 1.76
C MET A 106 -6.59 18.73 1.56
N LEU A 107 -6.45 20.00 1.25
CA LEU A 107 -5.18 20.68 1.10
C LEU A 107 -5.21 21.98 1.90
N ASP A 108 -4.29 22.12 2.84
CA ASP A 108 -4.05 23.35 3.59
C ASP A 108 -2.72 23.95 3.11
N ASP A 109 -2.77 25.12 2.49
CA ASP A 109 -1.59 25.83 1.97
C ASP A 109 -1.08 26.95 2.92
N GLY A 110 -1.62 27.00 4.14
CA GLY A 110 -1.37 28.03 5.13
C GLY A 110 -2.12 29.35 4.91
N LEU A 111 -2.81 29.51 3.78
CA LEU A 111 -3.71 30.64 3.49
C LEU A 111 -5.18 30.23 3.47
N GLY A 112 -5.46 29.01 3.03
CA GLY A 112 -6.80 28.45 2.93
C GLY A 112 -6.81 26.93 3.00
N LEU A 113 -7.99 26.40 3.34
CA LEU A 113 -8.28 24.97 3.33
C LEU A 113 -9.17 24.66 2.12
N TYR A 114 -8.64 23.88 1.20
CA TYR A 114 -9.37 23.37 0.05
C TYR A 114 -9.79 21.93 0.30
N SER A 115 -10.97 21.54 -0.17
CA SER A 115 -11.45 20.16 -0.05
C SER A 115 -12.21 19.71 -1.31
N ASP A 116 -12.18 18.42 -1.59
CA ASP A 116 -13.02 17.76 -2.60
C ASP A 116 -13.34 16.34 -2.12
N GLY A 117 -14.63 15.98 -2.11
CA GLY A 117 -15.11 14.68 -1.63
C GLY A 117 -15.20 14.56 -0.11
N LEU A 118 -14.88 13.37 0.41
CA LEU A 118 -14.86 13.09 1.85
C LEU A 118 -13.82 13.97 2.55
N HIS A 119 -14.14 14.50 3.73
CA HIS A 119 -13.22 15.33 4.50
C HIS A 119 -13.33 15.01 5.98
N LEU A 120 -12.31 15.42 6.73
CA LEU A 120 -12.31 15.38 8.18
C LEU A 120 -13.11 16.57 8.71
N GLU A 121 -14.04 16.30 9.62
CA GLU A 121 -14.68 17.34 10.43
C GLU A 121 -13.64 18.08 11.29
N PRO A 122 -13.90 19.33 11.72
CA PRO A 122 -12.90 20.17 12.39
C PRO A 122 -12.19 19.49 13.57
N GLU A 123 -12.93 18.82 14.46
CA GLU A 123 -12.38 18.11 15.62
C GLU A 123 -11.47 16.94 15.21
N ALA A 124 -11.86 16.21 14.15
CA ALA A 124 -11.06 15.11 13.60
C ALA A 124 -9.81 15.63 12.87
N LEU A 125 -9.94 16.75 12.16
CA LEU A 125 -8.84 17.40 11.48
C LEU A 125 -7.78 17.87 12.48
N GLU A 126 -8.17 18.51 13.57
CA GLU A 126 -7.26 18.93 14.64
C GLU A 126 -6.50 17.74 15.25
N ALA A 127 -7.20 16.65 15.58
CA ALA A 127 -6.60 15.42 16.10
C ALA A 127 -5.60 14.82 15.10
N VAL A 128 -5.96 14.75 13.82
CA VAL A 128 -5.10 14.23 12.75
C VAL A 128 -3.87 15.10 12.55
N LEU A 129 -4.00 16.43 12.56
CA LEU A 129 -2.87 17.34 12.39
C LEU A 129 -1.90 17.26 13.58
N ALA A 130 -2.41 17.22 14.81
CA ALA A 130 -1.60 17.00 16.01
C ALA A 130 -0.89 15.64 15.97
N TRP A 131 -1.59 14.59 15.52
CA TRP A 131 -0.99 13.28 15.32
C TRP A 131 0.12 13.30 14.27
N CYS A 132 -0.10 13.94 13.12
CA CYS A 132 0.93 14.15 12.11
C CYS A 132 2.17 14.86 12.68
N ASP A 133 1.96 15.94 13.44
CA ASP A 133 3.03 16.74 14.04
C ASP A 133 3.82 15.99 15.14
N SER A 134 3.28 14.90 15.71
CA SER A 134 3.96 14.11 16.74
C SER A 134 5.10 13.21 16.22
N ASP A 135 5.26 13.08 14.89
CA ASP A 135 6.34 12.34 14.26
C ASP A 135 7.13 13.28 13.34
N ALA A 136 8.45 13.10 13.30
CA ALA A 136 9.33 13.85 12.41
C ALA A 136 9.13 13.45 10.94
N SER A 137 8.39 12.38 10.67
CA SER A 137 8.03 11.98 9.31
C SER A 137 7.12 13.00 8.64
N SER A 138 7.55 13.43 7.45
CA SER A 138 6.79 14.34 6.58
C SER A 138 5.69 13.63 5.78
N THR A 139 5.52 12.33 5.97
CA THR A 139 4.43 11.55 5.38
C THR A 139 3.91 10.51 6.36
N ARG A 140 2.60 10.32 6.41
CA ARG A 140 1.96 9.21 7.13
C ARG A 140 0.98 8.50 6.24
N ILE A 141 0.90 7.17 6.37
CA ILE A 141 -0.07 6.34 5.68
C ILE A 141 -0.68 5.42 6.73
N SER A 142 -1.99 5.51 6.90
CA SER A 142 -2.78 4.69 7.82
C SER A 142 -3.98 4.13 7.08
N GLU A 143 -4.35 2.90 7.44
CA GLU A 143 -5.61 2.26 7.04
C GLU A 143 -6.67 2.35 8.14
N SER A 144 -6.30 2.80 9.35
CA SER A 144 -7.19 2.83 10.52
C SER A 144 -6.81 3.95 11.50
N LEU A 145 -7.34 5.14 11.26
CA LEU A 145 -7.17 6.29 12.14
C LEU A 145 -7.63 6.01 13.56
N SER A 146 -8.76 5.32 13.74
CA SER A 146 -9.29 4.97 15.07
C SER A 146 -8.33 4.13 15.92
N ARG A 147 -7.38 3.43 15.30
CA ARG A 147 -6.39 2.60 15.99
C ARG A 147 -5.03 3.27 16.11
N GLU A 148 -4.68 4.12 15.15
CA GLU A 148 -3.34 4.70 15.03
C GLU A 148 -3.25 6.16 15.53
N CYS A 149 -4.35 6.90 15.48
CA CYS A 149 -4.48 8.29 15.95
C CYS A 149 -5.19 8.29 17.32
N PRO A 150 -4.47 8.53 18.45
CA PRO A 150 -4.99 8.33 19.80
C PRO A 150 -6.24 9.15 20.13
N ASP A 151 -6.30 10.40 19.66
CA ASP A 151 -7.37 11.35 19.99
C ASP A 151 -8.42 11.46 18.86
N MET A 152 -8.50 10.45 17.99
CA MET A 152 -9.42 10.46 16.85
C MET A 152 -10.89 10.35 17.31
N PRO A 153 -11.76 11.33 17.02
CA PRO A 153 -13.19 11.20 17.27
C PRO A 153 -13.83 10.20 16.28
N LEU A 154 -15.09 9.83 16.52
CA LEU A 154 -15.85 9.03 15.56
C LEU A 154 -15.94 9.78 14.22
N SER A 155 -15.50 9.13 13.15
CA SER A 155 -15.42 9.73 11.81
C SER A 155 -15.72 8.69 10.74
N GLU A 156 -16.27 9.14 9.61
CA GLU A 156 -16.40 8.31 8.41
C GLU A 156 -15.03 8.00 7.77
N VAL A 157 -14.01 8.80 8.07
CA VAL A 157 -12.64 8.62 7.57
C VAL A 157 -11.93 7.55 8.41
N ALA A 158 -11.71 6.38 7.80
CA ALA A 158 -10.92 5.31 8.41
C ALA A 158 -9.46 5.34 7.95
N GLY A 159 -9.21 5.66 6.69
CA GLY A 159 -7.87 5.65 6.10
C GLY A 159 -7.37 7.07 5.82
N LEU A 160 -6.09 7.29 6.09
CA LEU A 160 -5.43 8.57 5.84
C LEU A 160 -4.11 8.37 5.13
N LEU A 161 -3.87 9.21 4.15
CA LEU A 161 -2.55 9.49 3.64
C LEU A 161 -2.30 10.99 3.85
N ALA A 162 -1.29 11.30 4.65
CA ALA A 162 -0.89 12.66 4.95
C ALA A 162 0.50 12.92 4.37
N SER A 163 0.70 14.10 3.82
CA SER A 163 1.99 14.58 3.37
C SER A 163 2.13 16.05 3.70
N GLU A 164 3.30 16.43 4.17
CA GLU A 164 3.64 17.80 4.47
C GLU A 164 4.91 18.24 3.76
N VAL A 165 4.88 19.47 3.24
CA VAL A 165 6.03 20.15 2.67
C VAL A 165 6.10 21.56 3.26
N THR A 166 7.26 21.91 3.81
CA THR A 166 7.55 23.30 4.16
C THR A 166 8.00 24.04 2.90
N LEU A 167 7.30 25.11 2.56
CA LEU A 167 7.62 26.00 1.45
C LEU A 167 8.78 26.93 1.83
N GLU A 168 9.37 27.62 0.85
CA GLU A 168 10.54 28.48 1.10
C GLU A 168 10.21 29.69 1.97
N ASP A 169 8.97 30.17 1.90
CA ASP A 169 8.45 31.24 2.76
C ASP A 169 8.10 30.79 4.19
N GLY A 170 8.30 29.51 4.51
CA GLY A 170 8.05 28.91 5.82
C GLY A 170 6.62 28.42 6.04
N ARG A 171 5.69 28.63 5.10
CA ARG A 171 4.35 28.02 5.17
C ARG A 171 4.44 26.49 5.07
N ARG A 172 3.51 25.80 5.72
CA ARG A 172 3.39 24.33 5.65
C ARG A 172 2.24 23.99 4.70
N LEU A 173 2.56 23.38 3.57
CA LEU A 173 1.58 22.79 2.68
C LEU A 173 1.27 21.36 3.14
N ARG A 174 0.03 21.13 3.56
CA ARG A 174 -0.45 19.85 4.10
C ARG A 174 -1.51 19.24 3.21
N LEU A 175 -1.19 18.09 2.62
CA LEU A 175 -2.11 17.28 1.83
C LEU A 175 -2.63 16.12 2.69
N LEU A 176 -3.95 15.98 2.78
CA LEU A 176 -4.65 14.88 3.45
C LEU A 176 -5.58 14.18 2.46
N LEU A 177 -5.28 12.92 2.14
CA LEU A 177 -6.12 12.05 1.31
C LEU A 177 -6.89 11.10 2.22
N CYS A 178 -8.21 11.18 2.15
CA CYS A 178 -9.12 10.48 3.05
C CYS A 178 -9.75 9.28 2.35
N ARG A 179 -9.91 8.17 3.10
CA ARG A 179 -10.69 7.02 2.67
C ARG A 179 -11.73 6.65 3.71
N ARG A 180 -12.92 6.29 3.22
CA ARG A 180 -14.00 5.81 4.08
C ARG A 180 -13.67 4.44 4.66
N GLU A 181 -14.34 4.10 5.75
CA GLU A 181 -14.38 2.72 6.24
C GLU A 181 -14.94 1.78 5.17
N GLU A 182 -14.28 0.64 4.99
CA GLU A 182 -14.78 -0.46 4.17
C GLU A 182 -14.59 -1.77 4.93
N VAL A 183 -15.70 -2.45 5.22
CA VAL A 183 -15.68 -3.75 5.88
C VAL A 183 -14.97 -4.76 4.98
N GLN A 184 -13.84 -5.29 5.44
CA GLN A 184 -13.05 -6.26 4.69
C GLN A 184 -13.32 -7.68 5.18
N GLU A 185 -13.44 -8.60 4.23
CA GLU A 185 -13.45 -10.03 4.49
C GLU A 185 -12.06 -10.63 4.22
N VAL A 186 -11.33 -10.98 5.27
CA VAL A 186 -10.02 -11.65 5.12
C VAL A 186 -10.23 -13.16 5.19
N ALA A 187 -10.00 -13.83 4.06
CA ALA A 187 -10.09 -15.29 3.99
C ALA A 187 -8.76 -15.94 4.41
N TRP A 188 -8.80 -16.72 5.47
CA TRP A 188 -7.70 -17.51 6.00
C TRP A 188 -7.90 -19.00 5.67
N GLY A 189 -6.80 -19.73 5.47
CA GLY A 189 -6.81 -21.19 5.36
C GLY A 189 -6.86 -21.85 6.75
N GLY A 190 -7.98 -21.70 7.45
CA GLY A 190 -8.22 -22.10 8.84
C GLY A 190 -8.23 -20.90 9.80
N ASN A 191 -8.87 -21.06 10.96
CA ASN A 191 -8.95 -19.99 11.98
C ASN A 191 -7.53 -19.66 12.53
N PRO A 192 -7.04 -18.41 12.41
CA PRO A 192 -5.71 -17.99 12.86
C PRO A 192 -5.56 -18.08 14.39
N ASP A 193 -6.62 -17.80 15.14
CA ASP A 193 -6.66 -17.78 16.61
C ASP A 193 -6.76 -19.17 17.24
N LYS A 194 -7.00 -20.22 16.43
CA LYS A 194 -7.06 -21.57 16.97
C LYS A 194 -5.66 -21.99 17.45
N PRO A 195 -5.46 -22.31 18.75
CA PRO A 195 -4.18 -22.76 19.25
C PRO A 195 -3.76 -24.07 18.56
N THR A 196 -2.47 -24.24 18.29
CA THR A 196 -1.92 -25.52 17.85
C THR A 196 -2.18 -26.56 18.93
N GLU A 197 -3.16 -27.43 18.71
CA GLU A 197 -3.50 -28.54 19.62
C GLU A 197 -2.27 -29.45 19.76
N ASN A 198 -1.66 -29.45 20.95
CA ASN A 198 -0.48 -30.23 21.29
C ASN A 198 -0.84 -31.21 22.42
N PRO A 199 -1.16 -32.49 22.14
CA PRO A 199 -1.51 -33.46 23.19
C PRO A 199 -0.28 -33.97 23.97
N SER A 200 0.93 -33.68 23.52
CA SER A 200 2.18 -34.25 24.03
C SER A 200 3.32 -33.28 23.73
N GLY A 201 3.74 -32.48 24.72
CA GLY A 201 4.63 -31.32 24.58
C GLY A 201 6.07 -31.57 24.10
N GLU A 202 6.34 -32.55 23.25
CA GLU A 202 7.69 -32.91 22.79
C GLU A 202 8.09 -32.23 21.46
N HIS A 203 7.14 -31.70 20.67
CA HIS A 203 7.45 -31.02 19.41
C HIS A 203 6.64 -29.72 19.23
N PRO A 204 7.27 -28.53 19.28
CA PRO A 204 6.56 -27.25 19.24
C PRO A 204 6.06 -26.82 17.84
N ILE A 205 6.19 -27.67 16.82
CA ILE A 205 5.81 -27.33 15.44
C ILE A 205 4.97 -28.47 14.85
N ALA A 206 3.65 -28.41 15.04
CA ALA A 206 2.70 -29.26 14.34
C ALA A 206 1.94 -28.43 13.28
N PRO A 207 1.94 -28.83 12.00
CA PRO A 207 1.12 -28.14 11.00
C PRO A 207 -0.37 -28.28 11.35
N ARG A 208 -1.16 -27.23 11.09
CA ARG A 208 -2.62 -27.23 11.35
C ARG A 208 -3.30 -28.40 10.63
N ARG A 209 -4.41 -28.88 11.21
CA ARG A 209 -5.18 -30.03 10.72
C ARG A 209 -6.21 -29.70 9.64
N SER A 210 -6.75 -28.48 9.64
CA SER A 210 -7.76 -28.01 8.66
C SER A 210 -7.24 -26.80 7.89
N PHE A 211 -7.53 -26.79 6.58
CA PHE A 211 -7.32 -25.68 5.65
C PHE A 211 -8.67 -25.07 5.21
N GLU A 212 -9.75 -25.36 5.94
CA GLU A 212 -11.08 -24.82 5.63
C GLU A 212 -11.08 -23.30 5.68
N ARG A 213 -11.73 -22.67 4.69
CA ARG A 213 -11.81 -21.22 4.56
C ARG A 213 -12.50 -20.62 5.79
N TRP A 214 -11.77 -19.84 6.57
CA TRP A 214 -12.31 -18.99 7.64
C TRP A 214 -12.28 -17.54 7.17
N VAL A 215 -13.33 -16.77 7.45
CA VAL A 215 -13.43 -15.37 6.99
C VAL A 215 -13.50 -14.47 8.22
N GLU A 216 -12.55 -13.55 8.33
CA GLU A 216 -12.53 -12.49 9.33
C GLU A 216 -13.21 -11.25 8.76
N GLN A 217 -14.11 -10.62 9.53
CA GLN A 217 -14.59 -9.27 9.21
C GLN A 217 -13.74 -8.25 9.93
N ARG A 218 -13.00 -7.44 9.17
CA ARG A 218 -12.14 -6.38 9.68
C ARG A 218 -12.92 -5.06 9.67
N LEU A 219 -13.24 -4.53 10.85
CA LEU A 219 -13.92 -3.24 11.06
C LEU A 219 -12.92 -2.15 11.44
N GLY A 220 -13.27 -0.90 11.16
CA GLY A 220 -12.46 0.28 11.44
C GLY A 220 -11.30 0.50 10.47
N TYR A 221 -11.33 -0.14 9.30
CA TYR A 221 -10.29 -0.05 8.28
C TYR A 221 -10.82 0.50 6.96
N SER A 222 -9.99 1.26 6.26
CA SER A 222 -10.21 1.57 4.85
C SER A 222 -9.69 0.47 3.94
N ARG A 223 -10.00 0.58 2.64
CA ARG A 223 -9.27 -0.15 1.58
C ARG A 223 -7.75 0.09 1.69
N PRO A 224 -6.91 -0.92 1.36
CA PRO A 224 -5.47 -0.75 1.34
C PRO A 224 -5.01 0.25 0.29
N TRP A 225 -4.03 1.08 0.61
CA TRP A 225 -3.46 2.03 -0.34
C TRP A 225 -2.72 1.31 -1.47
N PRO A 226 -2.79 1.79 -2.73
CA PRO A 226 -2.05 1.22 -3.84
C PRO A 226 -0.54 1.09 -3.55
N ALA A 227 0.10 0.03 -4.05
CA ALA A 227 1.53 -0.20 -3.80
C ALA A 227 2.44 0.93 -4.32
N ASN A 228 1.98 1.71 -5.30
CA ASN A 228 2.70 2.84 -5.88
C ASN A 228 2.45 4.18 -5.17
N THR A 229 1.60 4.21 -4.14
CA THR A 229 1.23 5.42 -3.39
C THR A 229 2.44 6.19 -2.87
N HIS A 230 3.43 5.50 -2.30
CA HIS A 230 4.63 6.14 -1.78
C HIS A 230 5.42 6.87 -2.88
N LEU A 231 5.51 6.27 -4.08
CA LEU A 231 6.21 6.89 -5.21
C LEU A 231 5.48 8.14 -5.70
N LYS A 232 4.14 8.09 -5.79
CA LYS A 232 3.31 9.24 -6.16
C LYS A 232 3.44 10.38 -5.15
N LEU A 233 3.44 10.06 -3.86
CA LEU A 233 3.68 11.03 -2.79
C LEU A 233 5.03 11.73 -2.93
N LEU A 234 6.10 10.99 -3.20
CA LEU A 234 7.41 11.59 -3.41
C LEU A 234 7.41 12.58 -4.57
N LYS A 235 6.83 12.24 -5.73
CA LYS A 235 6.71 13.17 -6.87
C LYS A 235 5.86 14.39 -6.51
N LEU A 236 4.74 14.20 -5.83
CA LEU A 236 3.87 15.29 -5.37
C LEU A 236 4.65 16.28 -4.51
N ARG A 237 5.42 15.77 -3.54
CA ARG A 237 6.21 16.61 -2.63
C ARG A 237 7.29 17.40 -3.35
N VAL A 238 7.97 16.79 -4.32
CA VAL A 238 8.96 17.48 -5.15
C VAL A 238 8.31 18.63 -5.91
N LEU A 239 7.15 18.41 -6.53
CA LEU A 239 6.43 19.47 -7.24
C LEU A 239 5.93 20.57 -6.31
N ALA A 240 5.33 20.20 -5.17
CA ALA A 240 4.88 21.16 -4.16
C ALA A 240 6.01 22.06 -3.66
N SER A 241 7.21 21.51 -3.44
CA SER A 241 8.37 22.31 -3.05
C SER A 241 8.88 23.26 -4.15
N ALA A 242 8.59 22.96 -5.41
CA ALA A 242 8.97 23.81 -6.54
C ALA A 242 7.98 24.96 -6.74
N PHE A 243 6.68 24.74 -6.50
CA PHE A 243 5.66 25.80 -6.60
C PHE A 243 5.89 26.98 -5.65
N GLY A 244 6.46 26.74 -4.47
CA GLY A 244 6.81 27.80 -3.52
C GLY A 244 8.01 28.69 -3.91
N ARG A 245 8.59 28.51 -5.11
CA ARG A 245 9.75 29.28 -5.60
C ARG A 245 9.41 30.39 -6.58
N ASP A 246 8.24 30.30 -7.22
CA ASP A 246 7.90 31.11 -8.41
C ASP A 246 6.85 32.21 -8.12
N GLU A 247 6.48 32.43 -6.85
CA GLU A 247 5.71 33.60 -6.37
C GLU A 247 6.63 34.60 -5.64
#